data_AF-A0A961V0Y6-F1
#
_entry.id   AF-A0A961V0Y6-F1
#
_cell.length_a   1.000
_cell.length_b   1.000
_cell.length_c   1.000
_cell.angle_alpha   90.00
_cell.angle_beta   90.00
_cell.angle_gamma   90.00
#
_symmetry.space_group_name_H-M   'P 1'
#
loop_
_entity.id
_entity.type
_entity.pdbx_description
1 polymer ?
#
loop_
_entity_poly.entity_id
_entity_poly.type
_entity_poly.pdbx_seq_one_letter_code
_entity_poly.pdbx_strand_id
1 'polypeptide(L)'
;MNFRTIPATGEKIPVVGMGTSGSFEVADGSPEFEALREVVRRFFAGGGTVIDTAPTYGVAEDRLGAILAEQNLRPKAWIATKLSRVQGREQGLAQFNSSLKRLKTDHVELLQVHNLGDLDTQLALIRELKAQGKTRYVGVTHYLESAHDTLVQVITKEKPDFLQINYSVVTRGAENRLLPLAQELGIAVLINRAFEDGKLFARVKNKPLPSWAADAGITSWAQAFLRFALSN
;
A
#
# COMPACT_ATOMS: atom_id res chain seq x y z
N MET A 1 -17.22 1.53 7.88
CA MET A 1 -15.78 1.61 7.51
C MET A 1 -15.03 2.22 8.67
N ASN A 2 -13.92 1.62 9.10
CA ASN A 2 -13.08 2.17 10.17
C ASN A 2 -11.96 3.02 9.55
N PHE A 3 -11.50 4.03 10.28
CA PHE A 3 -10.46 4.96 9.84
C PHE A 3 -9.32 5.02 10.87
N ARG A 4 -8.09 5.26 10.39
CA ARG A 4 -6.92 5.60 11.22
C ARG A 4 -6.38 6.96 10.81
N THR A 5 -5.84 7.67 11.79
CA THR A 5 -5.24 8.99 11.62
C THR A 5 -3.78 8.85 11.18
N ILE A 6 -3.37 9.58 10.15
CA ILE A 6 -1.96 9.75 9.75
C ILE A 6 -1.33 10.72 10.74
N PRO A 7 -0.33 10.33 11.56
CA PRO A 7 0.17 11.18 12.64
C PRO A 7 0.77 12.50 12.15
N ALA A 8 1.43 12.50 10.99
CA ALA A 8 2.08 13.67 10.42
C ALA A 8 1.13 14.85 10.10
N THR A 9 -0.15 14.59 9.84
CA THR A 9 -1.10 15.62 9.34
C THR A 9 -2.45 15.60 10.03
N GLY A 10 -2.81 14.53 10.75
CA GLY A 10 -4.16 14.37 11.30
C GLY A 10 -5.22 13.89 10.29
N GLU A 11 -4.86 13.68 9.01
CA GLU A 11 -5.78 13.14 8.00
C GLU A 11 -6.23 11.72 8.40
N LYS A 12 -7.53 11.43 8.22
CA LYS A 12 -8.08 10.09 8.45
C LYS A 12 -8.25 9.34 7.15
N ILE A 13 -7.70 8.13 7.07
CA ILE A 13 -7.85 7.23 5.92
C ILE A 13 -8.48 5.89 6.33
N PRO A 14 -9.21 5.19 5.44
CA PRO A 14 -9.71 3.86 5.70
C PRO A 14 -8.60 2.88 6.14
N VAL A 15 -8.89 2.01 7.11
CA VAL A 15 -7.90 1.05 7.64
C VAL A 15 -7.63 -0.14 6.72
N VAL A 16 -8.46 -0.35 5.69
CA VAL A 16 -8.26 -1.37 4.67
C VAL A 16 -8.18 -0.68 3.32
N GLY A 17 -7.06 -0.91 2.62
CA GLY A 17 -6.84 -0.48 1.24
C GLY A 17 -6.86 -1.65 0.26
N MET A 18 -6.69 -1.33 -1.01
CA MET A 18 -6.59 -2.27 -2.12
C MET A 18 -5.16 -2.31 -2.66
N GLY A 19 -4.53 -3.49 -2.67
CA GLY A 19 -3.25 -3.71 -3.35
C GLY A 19 -3.46 -4.18 -4.79
N THR A 20 -2.66 -3.66 -5.72
CA THR A 20 -2.83 -3.97 -7.16
C THR A 20 -1.87 -5.02 -7.73
N SER A 21 -0.87 -5.48 -6.96
CA SER A 21 0.09 -6.49 -7.44
C SER A 21 -0.60 -7.81 -7.76
N GLY A 22 -0.37 -8.36 -8.96
CA GLY A 22 -1.01 -9.58 -9.46
C GLY A 22 -2.48 -9.40 -9.88
N SER A 23 -3.30 -8.73 -9.07
CA SER A 23 -4.75 -8.61 -9.27
C SER A 23 -5.15 -7.64 -10.39
N PHE A 24 -4.29 -6.68 -10.74
CA PHE A 24 -4.54 -5.71 -11.81
C PHE A 24 -3.78 -6.04 -13.11
N GLU A 25 -3.07 -7.17 -13.17
CA GLU A 25 -2.32 -7.61 -14.34
C GLU A 25 -3.22 -8.37 -15.32
N VAL A 26 -4.28 -7.69 -15.77
CA VAL A 26 -5.31 -8.23 -16.65
C VAL A 26 -5.25 -7.59 -18.05
N ALA A 27 -5.65 -8.34 -19.07
CA ALA A 27 -5.70 -7.84 -20.45
C ALA A 27 -6.85 -6.83 -20.62
N ASP A 28 -6.66 -5.83 -21.48
CA ASP A 28 -7.69 -4.82 -21.72
C ASP A 28 -8.90 -5.44 -22.42
N GLY A 29 -10.11 -5.02 -22.05
CA GLY A 29 -11.36 -5.56 -22.60
C GLY A 29 -11.63 -7.04 -22.33
N SER A 30 -10.84 -7.71 -21.48
CA SER A 30 -11.08 -9.11 -21.13
C SER A 30 -12.20 -9.25 -20.08
N PRO A 31 -12.81 -10.44 -19.93
CA PRO A 31 -13.78 -10.69 -18.86
C PRO A 31 -13.21 -10.40 -17.45
N GLU A 32 -11.92 -10.65 -17.24
CA GLU A 32 -11.22 -10.34 -16.00
C GLU A 32 -11.09 -8.83 -15.77
N PHE A 33 -10.92 -8.04 -16.84
CA PHE A 33 -10.93 -6.58 -16.74
C PHE A 33 -12.31 -6.05 -16.35
N GLU A 34 -13.38 -6.61 -16.90
CA GLU A 34 -14.76 -6.27 -16.50
C GLU A 34 -15.03 -6.64 -15.03
N ALA A 35 -14.55 -7.80 -14.58
CA ALA A 35 -14.61 -8.18 -13.17
C ALA A 35 -13.81 -7.21 -12.29
N LEU A 36 -12.62 -6.79 -12.72
CA LEU A 36 -11.80 -5.82 -12.01
C LEU A 36 -12.50 -4.45 -11.91
N ARG A 37 -13.13 -3.97 -12.98
CA ARG A 37 -13.95 -2.74 -12.98
C ARG A 37 -15.04 -2.79 -11.91
N GLU A 38 -15.74 -3.92 -11.80
CA GLU A 38 -16.77 -4.13 -10.78
C GLU A 38 -16.18 -4.20 -9.36
N VAL A 39 -15.02 -4.83 -9.17
CA VAL A 39 -14.31 -4.87 -7.88
C VAL A 39 -13.93 -3.47 -7.43
N VAL A 40 -13.35 -2.64 -8.30
CA VAL A 40 -13.00 -1.25 -7.99
C VAL A 40 -14.25 -0.44 -7.64
N ARG A 41 -15.31 -0.56 -8.43
CA ARG A 41 -16.59 0.11 -8.15
C ARG A 41 -17.14 -0.25 -6.76
N ARG A 42 -17.15 -1.55 -6.43
CA ARG A 42 -17.60 -2.04 -5.11
C ARG A 42 -16.71 -1.58 -3.96
N PHE A 43 -15.40 -1.53 -4.17
CA PHE A 43 -14.45 -1.04 -3.17
C PHE A 43 -14.77 0.40 -2.76
N PHE A 44 -14.97 1.29 -3.73
CA PHE A 44 -15.37 2.67 -3.46
C PHE A 44 -16.79 2.78 -2.88
N ALA A 45 -17.74 1.98 -3.37
CA ALA A 45 -19.10 1.93 -2.81
C ALA A 45 -19.11 1.48 -1.34
N GLY A 46 -18.16 0.62 -0.94
CA GLY A 46 -17.95 0.22 0.45
C GLY A 46 -17.24 1.27 1.32
N GLY A 47 -16.85 2.42 0.76
CA GLY A 47 -16.12 3.49 1.45
C GLY A 47 -14.60 3.32 1.45
N GLY A 48 -14.06 2.40 0.65
CA GLY A 48 -12.62 2.25 0.45
C GLY A 48 -12.07 3.36 -0.45
N THR A 49 -10.89 3.88 -0.14
CA THR A 49 -10.21 4.92 -0.92
C THR A 49 -8.72 4.71 -1.09
N VAL A 50 -8.06 3.97 -0.19
CA VAL A 50 -6.61 3.73 -0.20
C VAL A 50 -6.27 2.64 -1.22
N ILE A 51 -5.41 2.95 -2.19
CA ILE A 51 -4.97 2.01 -3.23
C ILE A 51 -3.43 2.03 -3.30
N ASP A 52 -2.79 0.88 -3.14
CA ASP A 52 -1.34 0.72 -3.27
C ASP A 52 -0.98 0.04 -4.59
N THR A 53 -0.12 0.70 -5.36
CA THR A 53 0.38 0.21 -6.64
C THR A 53 1.89 0.45 -6.77
N ALA A 54 2.48 0.11 -7.91
CA ALA A 54 3.87 0.40 -8.22
C ALA A 54 4.13 0.35 -9.74
N PRO A 55 5.12 1.10 -10.26
CA PRO A 55 5.50 1.06 -11.66
C PRO A 55 6.05 -0.30 -12.13
N THR A 56 6.42 -1.17 -11.20
CA THR A 56 6.95 -2.52 -11.50
C THR A 56 5.89 -3.62 -11.49
N TYR A 57 4.61 -3.29 -11.24
CA TYR A 57 3.51 -4.27 -11.21
C TYR A 57 2.87 -4.40 -12.60
N GLY A 58 3.62 -4.89 -13.59
CA GLY A 58 3.11 -5.12 -14.94
C GLY A 58 2.35 -3.91 -15.49
N VAL A 59 1.08 -4.12 -15.85
CA VAL A 59 0.15 -3.08 -16.38
C VAL A 59 -0.77 -2.47 -15.31
N ALA A 60 -0.50 -2.68 -14.02
CA ALA A 60 -1.44 -2.34 -12.95
C ALA A 60 -1.74 -0.84 -12.85
N GLU A 61 -0.74 0.04 -13.03
CA GLU A 61 -0.96 1.49 -13.02
C GLU A 61 -1.82 1.95 -14.21
N ASP A 62 -1.64 1.35 -15.39
CA ASP A 62 -2.46 1.63 -16.57
C ASP A 62 -3.92 1.21 -16.35
N ARG A 63 -4.13 0.00 -15.80
CA ARG A 63 -5.47 -0.51 -15.49
C ARG A 63 -6.15 0.32 -14.42
N LEU A 64 -5.44 0.63 -13.33
CA LEU A 64 -5.98 1.47 -12.28
C LEU A 64 -6.35 2.85 -12.82
N GLY A 65 -5.46 3.50 -13.57
CA GLY A 65 -5.72 4.81 -14.16
C GLY A 65 -6.92 4.81 -15.11
N ALA A 66 -7.03 3.81 -16.00
CA ALA A 66 -8.17 3.66 -16.90
C ALA A 66 -9.50 3.54 -16.13
N ILE A 67 -9.57 2.65 -15.14
CA ILE A 67 -10.78 2.41 -14.36
C ILE A 67 -11.17 3.65 -13.53
N LEU A 68 -10.20 4.31 -12.87
CA LEU A 68 -10.47 5.49 -12.06
C LEU A 68 -10.97 6.67 -12.91
N ALA A 69 -10.42 6.85 -14.12
CA ALA A 69 -10.85 7.89 -15.03
C ALA A 69 -12.25 7.61 -15.59
N GLU A 70 -12.49 6.39 -16.07
CA GLU A 70 -13.77 5.97 -16.63
C GLU A 70 -14.92 6.08 -15.62
N GLN A 71 -14.69 5.66 -14.38
CA GLN A 71 -15.72 5.65 -13.32
C GLN A 71 -15.76 6.96 -12.52
N ASN A 72 -14.97 7.96 -12.90
CA ASN A 72 -14.83 9.25 -12.19
C ASN A 72 -14.51 9.08 -10.69
N LEU A 73 -13.60 8.16 -10.36
CA LEU A 73 -13.23 7.78 -9.00
C LEU A 73 -11.91 8.39 -8.53
N ARG A 74 -11.09 8.95 -9.44
CA ARG A 74 -9.81 9.58 -9.07
C ARG A 74 -9.94 10.63 -7.95
N PRO A 75 -10.96 11.53 -7.92
CA PRO A 75 -11.10 12.51 -6.84
C PRO A 75 -11.31 11.90 -5.44
N LYS A 76 -11.77 10.64 -5.37
CA LYS A 76 -11.96 9.90 -4.12
C LYS A 76 -10.75 9.03 -3.75
N ALA A 77 -9.87 8.75 -4.71
CA ALA A 77 -8.78 7.81 -4.55
C ALA A 77 -7.64 8.44 -3.73
N TRP A 78 -7.10 7.66 -2.78
CA TRP A 78 -5.87 7.93 -2.07
C TRP A 78 -4.84 6.91 -2.58
N ILE A 79 -3.95 7.33 -3.46
CA ILE A 79 -3.03 6.47 -4.22
C ILE A 79 -1.64 6.51 -3.60
N ALA A 80 -1.13 5.33 -3.27
CA ALA A 80 0.27 5.11 -2.99
C ALA A 80 0.95 4.46 -4.21
N THR A 81 2.02 5.07 -4.70
CA THR A 81 2.93 4.43 -5.68
C THR A 81 4.39 4.56 -5.22
N LYS A 82 5.32 4.09 -6.03
CA LYS A 82 6.71 3.85 -5.61
C LYS A 82 7.71 4.32 -6.66
N LEU A 83 8.90 4.71 -6.22
CA LEU A 83 10.10 4.73 -7.06
C LEU A 83 10.84 3.40 -6.87
N SER A 84 11.03 2.66 -7.96
CA SER A 84 11.40 1.24 -7.92
C SER A 84 12.39 0.91 -9.03
N ARG A 85 13.54 0.32 -8.66
CA ARG A 85 14.60 -0.11 -9.59
C ARG A 85 15.10 1.03 -10.50
N VAL A 86 15.22 2.23 -9.95
CA VAL A 86 15.78 3.42 -10.60
C VAL A 86 17.06 3.85 -9.90
N GLN A 87 17.97 4.46 -10.65
CA GLN A 87 19.21 5.04 -10.12
C GLN A 87 19.34 6.49 -10.55
N GLY A 88 19.73 7.34 -9.60
CA GLY A 88 19.86 8.77 -9.85
C GLY A 88 18.52 9.49 -9.88
N ARG A 89 18.59 10.81 -9.75
CA ARG A 89 17.41 11.69 -9.72
C ARG A 89 16.60 11.64 -11.03
N GLU A 90 17.28 11.63 -12.18
CA GLU A 90 16.61 11.73 -13.49
C GLU A 90 15.75 10.50 -13.80
N GLN A 91 16.25 9.29 -13.51
CA GLN A 91 15.47 8.07 -13.71
C GLN A 91 14.27 8.02 -12.76
N GLY A 92 14.44 8.43 -11.50
CA GLY A 92 13.35 8.53 -10.53
C GLY A 92 12.25 9.49 -11.00
N LEU A 93 12.64 10.69 -11.47
CA LEU A 93 11.70 11.69 -11.97
C LEU A 93 10.98 11.22 -13.24
N ALA A 94 11.71 10.60 -14.18
CA ALA A 94 11.12 10.04 -15.39
C ALA A 94 10.13 8.91 -15.08
N GLN A 95 10.44 8.04 -14.12
CA GLN A 95 9.54 6.99 -13.67
C GLN A 95 8.30 7.57 -13.01
N PHE A 96 8.44 8.57 -12.13
CA PHE A 96 7.31 9.24 -11.49
C PHE A 96 6.36 9.88 -12.51
N ASN A 97 6.90 10.62 -13.48
CA ASN A 97 6.10 11.21 -14.56
C ASN A 97 5.37 10.14 -15.40
N SER A 98 6.03 9.00 -15.64
CA SER A 98 5.40 7.87 -16.31
C SER A 98 4.26 7.27 -15.50
N SER A 99 4.44 7.10 -14.18
CA SER A 99 3.37 6.65 -13.27
C SER A 99 2.18 7.60 -13.28
N LEU A 100 2.40 8.93 -13.20
CA LEU A 100 1.34 9.93 -13.31
C LEU A 100 0.54 9.80 -14.62
N LYS A 101 1.24 9.61 -15.74
CA LYS A 101 0.60 9.40 -17.06
C LYS A 101 -0.25 8.13 -17.07
N ARG A 102 0.27 7.01 -16.57
CA ARG A 102 -0.47 5.72 -16.51
C ARG A 102 -1.70 5.82 -15.61
N LEU A 103 -1.53 6.42 -14.44
CA LEU A 103 -2.58 6.66 -13.46
C LEU A 103 -3.58 7.76 -13.87
N LYS A 104 -3.32 8.48 -14.96
CA LYS A 104 -4.13 9.59 -15.48
C LYS A 104 -4.40 10.66 -14.41
N THR A 105 -3.35 11.07 -13.71
CA THR A 105 -3.39 12.04 -12.62
C THR A 105 -2.15 12.93 -12.64
N ASP A 106 -2.20 14.08 -11.97
CA ASP A 106 -1.09 15.04 -11.85
C ASP A 106 -0.38 14.99 -10.48
N HIS A 107 -0.95 14.25 -9.53
CA HIS A 107 -0.41 13.99 -8.19
C HIS A 107 -0.80 12.59 -7.68
N VAL A 108 -0.12 12.14 -6.63
CA VAL A 108 -0.45 10.95 -5.82
C VAL A 108 -0.36 11.28 -4.34
N GLU A 109 -1.13 10.61 -3.50
CA GLU A 109 -1.14 10.94 -2.07
C GLU A 109 0.15 10.48 -1.38
N LEU A 110 0.67 9.30 -1.68
CA LEU A 110 1.92 8.78 -1.10
C LEU A 110 2.90 8.32 -2.19
N LEU A 111 4.15 8.78 -2.11
CA LEU A 111 5.25 8.28 -2.93
C LEU A 111 6.33 7.66 -2.04
N GLN A 112 6.76 6.45 -2.38
CA GLN A 112 7.64 5.65 -1.52
C GLN A 112 8.92 5.20 -2.24
N VAL A 113 10.04 5.11 -1.52
CA VAL A 113 11.23 4.40 -2.02
C VAL A 113 11.02 2.89 -1.90
N HIS A 114 11.00 2.18 -3.03
CA HIS A 114 10.75 0.73 -3.06
C HIS A 114 12.01 -0.06 -2.70
N ASN A 115 11.89 -0.94 -1.71
CA ASN A 115 12.94 -1.86 -1.26
C ASN A 115 14.28 -1.16 -0.96
N LEU A 116 14.21 0.09 -0.51
CA LEU A 116 15.36 0.93 -0.16
C LEU A 116 16.38 1.14 -1.30
N GLY A 117 15.96 0.97 -2.55
CA GLY A 117 16.83 1.18 -3.72
C GLY A 117 17.20 2.66 -3.89
N ASP A 118 18.49 2.95 -4.00
CA ASP A 118 19.05 4.30 -4.17
C ASP A 118 18.46 5.32 -3.16
N LEU A 119 18.38 4.87 -1.89
CA LEU A 119 17.55 5.48 -0.85
C LEU A 119 17.71 7.00 -0.69
N ASP A 120 18.93 7.48 -0.49
CA ASP A 120 19.18 8.90 -0.21
C ASP A 120 18.77 9.79 -1.39
N THR A 121 19.13 9.38 -2.61
CA THR A 121 18.76 10.08 -3.85
C THR A 121 17.24 10.13 -4.03
N GLN A 122 16.57 8.98 -3.87
CA GLN A 122 15.14 8.90 -4.11
C GLN A 122 14.33 9.58 -3.01
N LEU A 123 14.76 9.53 -1.73
CA LEU A 123 14.14 10.32 -0.67
C LEU A 123 14.28 11.82 -0.90
N ALA A 124 15.45 12.29 -1.34
CA ALA A 124 15.65 13.70 -1.68
C ALA A 124 14.69 14.14 -2.80
N LEU A 125 14.56 13.33 -3.86
CA LEU A 125 13.60 13.59 -4.94
C LEU A 125 12.15 13.58 -4.45
N ILE A 126 11.74 12.62 -3.63
CA ILE A 126 10.36 12.56 -3.12
C ILE A 126 10.05 13.80 -2.27
N ARG A 127 10.99 14.27 -1.44
CA ARG A 127 10.83 15.51 -0.67
C ARG A 127 10.72 16.74 -1.57
N GLU A 128 11.50 16.80 -2.66
CA GLU A 128 11.39 17.83 -3.69
C GLU A 128 9.98 17.83 -4.32
N LEU A 129 9.49 16.66 -4.73
CA LEU A 129 8.16 16.48 -5.31
C LEU A 129 7.04 16.81 -4.31
N LYS A 130 7.22 16.52 -3.02
CA LYS A 130 6.30 16.94 -1.96
C LYS A 130 6.24 18.47 -1.84
N ALA A 131 7.39 19.15 -1.87
CA ALA A 131 7.43 20.61 -1.85
C ALA A 131 6.76 21.24 -3.09
N GLN A 132 6.74 20.54 -4.23
CA GLN A 132 6.04 20.94 -5.45
C GLN A 132 4.53 20.58 -5.45
N GLY A 133 4.02 19.94 -4.39
CA GLY A 133 2.63 19.49 -4.32
C GLY A 133 2.29 18.27 -5.18
N LYS A 134 3.30 17.58 -5.73
CA LYS A 134 3.12 16.38 -6.57
C LYS A 134 2.86 15.13 -5.75
N THR A 135 3.27 15.13 -4.48
CA THR A 135 2.87 14.12 -3.51
C THR A 135 2.59 14.74 -2.15
N ARG A 136 1.74 14.12 -1.33
CA ARG A 136 1.39 14.62 0.01
C ARG A 136 2.26 14.01 1.09
N TYR A 137 2.74 12.79 0.89
CA TYR A 137 3.48 12.02 1.88
C TYR A 137 4.72 11.33 1.29
N VAL A 138 5.75 11.23 2.13
CA VAL A 138 7.00 10.51 1.84
C VAL A 138 6.97 9.18 2.57
N GLY A 139 7.32 8.09 1.89
CA GLY A 139 7.46 6.80 2.54
C GLY A 139 8.65 5.97 2.09
N VAL A 140 8.87 4.89 2.82
CA VAL A 140 9.83 3.83 2.48
C VAL A 140 9.15 2.49 2.64
N THR A 141 9.56 1.51 1.84
CA THR A 141 8.96 0.18 1.90
C THR A 141 9.99 -0.94 1.73
N HIS A 142 9.77 -2.05 2.41
CA HIS A 142 10.43 -3.33 2.12
C HIS A 142 9.51 -4.49 2.51
N TYR A 143 9.54 -5.58 1.73
CA TYR A 143 8.61 -6.72 1.92
C TYR A 143 9.26 -7.96 2.59
N LEU A 144 10.51 -7.86 3.05
CA LEU A 144 11.29 -8.97 3.60
C LEU A 144 11.66 -8.67 5.05
N GLU A 145 11.56 -9.68 5.92
CA GLU A 145 12.00 -9.58 7.32
C GLU A 145 13.49 -9.35 7.45
N SER A 146 14.30 -9.87 6.52
CA SER A 146 15.76 -9.65 6.52
C SER A 146 16.18 -8.18 6.37
N ALA A 147 15.26 -7.30 5.93
CA ALA A 147 15.51 -5.87 5.81
C ALA A 147 15.05 -5.07 7.05
N HIS A 148 14.49 -5.71 8.07
CA HIS A 148 13.88 -5.01 9.21
C HIS A 148 14.89 -4.20 10.02
N ASP A 149 16.11 -4.72 10.24
CA ASP A 149 17.15 -3.95 10.94
C ASP A 149 17.60 -2.71 10.15
N THR A 150 17.72 -2.84 8.82
CA THR A 150 17.99 -1.70 7.95
C THR A 150 16.84 -0.69 7.99
N LEU A 151 15.58 -1.15 7.96
CA LEU A 151 14.42 -0.28 8.09
C LEU A 151 14.41 0.48 9.41
N VAL A 152 14.77 -0.16 10.53
CA VAL A 152 14.91 0.51 11.84
C VAL A 152 15.90 1.67 11.75
N GLN A 153 17.07 1.45 11.15
CA GLN A 153 18.07 2.50 10.96
C GLN A 153 17.53 3.64 10.08
N VAL A 154 16.88 3.29 8.97
CA VAL A 154 16.34 4.24 7.99
C VAL A 154 15.25 5.10 8.61
N ILE A 155 14.23 4.53 9.27
CA ILE A 155 13.12 5.32 9.82
C ILE A 155 13.57 6.20 10.98
N THR A 156 14.57 5.77 11.74
CA THR A 156 15.18 6.57 12.82
C THR A 156 15.88 7.80 12.26
N LYS A 157 16.68 7.61 11.19
CA LYS A 157 17.44 8.68 10.54
C LYS A 157 16.54 9.63 9.75
N GLU A 158 15.70 9.08 8.88
CA GLU A 158 15.00 9.83 7.84
C GLU A 158 13.61 10.33 8.26
N LYS A 159 12.98 9.65 9.24
CA LYS A 159 11.64 9.97 9.77
C LYS A 159 10.61 10.24 8.65
N PRO A 160 10.37 9.27 7.74
CA PRO A 160 9.35 9.41 6.70
C PRO A 160 7.95 9.49 7.30
N ASP A 161 6.96 9.99 6.54
CA ASP A 161 5.57 10.02 6.99
C ASP A 161 4.98 8.59 7.08
N PHE A 162 5.45 7.70 6.19
CA PHE A 162 4.98 6.32 6.09
C PHE A 162 6.09 5.27 6.02
N LEU A 163 5.82 4.12 6.63
CA LEU A 163 6.57 2.89 6.49
C LEU A 163 5.62 1.80 5.97
N GLN A 164 5.94 1.18 4.83
CA GLN A 164 5.21 0.01 4.36
C GLN A 164 6.04 -1.27 4.55
N ILE A 165 5.47 -2.27 5.22
CA ILE A 165 6.18 -3.49 5.66
C ILE A 165 5.33 -4.74 5.55
N ASN A 166 6.00 -5.89 5.47
CA ASN A 166 5.34 -7.19 5.56
C ASN A 166 4.92 -7.51 6.99
N TYR A 167 3.66 -7.90 7.18
CA TYR A 167 3.16 -8.35 8.47
C TYR A 167 1.90 -9.21 8.30
N SER A 168 1.85 -10.35 8.99
CA SER A 168 0.70 -11.25 8.97
C SER A 168 0.66 -12.11 10.25
N VAL A 169 -0.39 -12.91 10.41
CA VAL A 169 -0.53 -13.85 11.54
C VAL A 169 0.59 -14.89 11.63
N VAL A 170 1.34 -15.11 10.54
CA VAL A 170 2.46 -16.06 10.51
C VAL A 170 3.82 -15.39 10.30
N THR A 171 3.85 -14.10 9.96
CA THR A 171 5.07 -13.32 9.70
C THR A 171 5.04 -12.09 10.60
N ARG A 172 5.61 -12.24 11.79
CA ARG A 172 5.40 -11.33 12.93
C ARG A 172 6.65 -10.54 13.35
N GLY A 173 7.76 -10.64 12.62
CA GLY A 173 9.03 -10.01 12.99
C GLY A 173 8.95 -8.50 13.19
N ALA A 174 8.02 -7.83 12.50
CA ALA A 174 7.78 -6.40 12.65
C ALA A 174 7.36 -5.97 14.07
N GLU A 175 6.71 -6.85 14.84
CA GLU A 175 6.27 -6.57 16.23
C GLU A 175 7.45 -6.31 17.16
N ASN A 176 8.62 -6.92 16.89
CA ASN A 176 9.75 -6.89 17.80
C ASN A 176 10.36 -5.48 17.93
N ARG A 177 10.38 -4.71 16.84
CA ARG A 177 11.08 -3.41 16.79
C ARG A 177 10.39 -2.39 15.90
N LEU A 178 9.96 -2.75 14.70
CA LEU A 178 9.48 -1.80 13.71
C LEU A 178 8.13 -1.16 14.08
N LEU A 179 7.14 -1.95 14.50
CA LEU A 179 5.83 -1.41 14.87
C LEU A 179 5.91 -0.48 16.10
N PRO A 180 6.57 -0.87 17.22
CA PRO A 180 6.75 0.03 18.36
C PRO A 180 7.53 1.30 18.01
N LEU A 181 8.60 1.17 17.22
CA LEU A 181 9.41 2.32 16.82
C LEU A 181 8.66 3.26 15.88
N ALA A 182 7.88 2.74 14.94
CA ALA A 182 7.04 3.57 14.07
C ALA A 182 6.01 4.35 14.90
N GLN A 183 5.41 3.72 15.91
CA GLN A 183 4.51 4.39 16.84
C GLN A 183 5.22 5.50 17.63
N GLU A 184 6.39 5.22 18.20
CA GLU A 184 7.21 6.20 18.94
C GLU A 184 7.57 7.41 18.09
N LEU A 185 7.95 7.18 16.83
CA LEU A 185 8.36 8.23 15.89
C LEU A 185 7.19 8.94 15.20
N GLY A 186 5.95 8.52 15.42
CA GLY A 186 4.78 9.08 14.74
C GLY A 186 4.73 8.78 13.24
N ILE A 187 5.20 7.60 12.84
CA ILE A 187 5.23 7.13 11.44
C ILE A 187 4.00 6.25 11.19
N ALA A 188 3.23 6.56 10.14
CA ALA A 188 2.10 5.72 9.75
C ALA A 188 2.59 4.41 9.11
N VAL A 189 1.93 3.29 9.41
CA VAL A 189 2.31 1.97 8.87
C VAL A 189 1.30 1.46 7.85
N LEU A 190 1.77 1.09 6.66
CA LEU A 190 1.01 0.31 5.68
C LEU A 190 1.48 -1.16 5.71
N ILE A 191 0.56 -2.09 5.93
CA ILE A 191 0.88 -3.52 5.93
C ILE A 191 0.70 -4.09 4.52
N ASN A 192 1.76 -4.68 3.96
CA ASN A 192 1.68 -5.53 2.79
C ASN A 192 1.66 -7.01 3.18
N ARG A 193 1.24 -7.87 2.25
CA ARG A 193 1.24 -9.33 2.39
C ARG A 193 0.49 -9.87 3.63
N ALA A 194 -0.57 -9.18 4.08
CA ALA A 194 -1.43 -9.61 5.19
C ALA A 194 -2.05 -11.01 5.00
N PHE A 195 -2.14 -11.48 3.74
CA PHE A 195 -2.63 -12.82 3.39
C PHE A 195 -1.53 -13.79 2.90
N GLU A 196 -0.24 -13.43 3.02
CA GLU A 196 0.90 -14.21 2.53
C GLU A 196 0.76 -14.61 1.05
N ASP A 197 0.43 -13.65 0.18
CA ASP A 197 0.18 -13.89 -1.25
C ASP A 197 -0.88 -14.99 -1.48
N GLY A 198 -1.88 -15.05 -0.60
CA GLY A 198 -2.97 -16.03 -0.64
C GLY A 198 -2.66 -17.36 0.04
N LYS A 199 -1.42 -17.62 0.48
CA LYS A 199 -1.03 -18.89 1.14
C LYS A 199 -1.82 -19.16 2.41
N LEU A 200 -2.26 -18.13 3.13
CA LEU A 200 -3.11 -18.31 4.32
C LEU A 200 -4.45 -18.98 3.96
N PHE A 201 -5.06 -18.62 2.82
CA PHE A 201 -6.33 -19.21 2.38
C PHE A 201 -6.18 -20.69 2.02
N ALA A 202 -5.04 -21.11 1.48
CA ALA A 202 -4.77 -22.53 1.24
C ALA A 202 -4.74 -23.34 2.55
N ARG A 203 -4.21 -22.77 3.65
CA ARG A 203 -4.10 -23.44 4.96
C ARG A 203 -5.44 -23.59 5.69
N VAL A 204 -6.39 -22.70 5.40
CA VAL A 204 -7.73 -22.68 6.03
C VAL A 204 -8.84 -23.10 5.08
N LYS A 205 -8.50 -23.59 3.88
CA LYS A 205 -9.47 -24.12 2.93
C LYS A 205 -10.30 -25.22 3.60
N ASN A 206 -11.63 -25.10 3.48
CA ASN A 206 -12.61 -26.01 4.07
C ASN A 206 -12.55 -26.13 5.62
N LYS A 207 -11.85 -25.22 6.31
CA LYS A 207 -11.87 -25.16 7.77
C LYS A 207 -12.93 -24.18 8.22
N PRO A 208 -13.83 -24.56 9.15
CA PRO A 208 -14.74 -23.61 9.76
C PRO A 208 -13.93 -22.57 10.55
N LEU A 209 -14.52 -21.39 10.75
CA LEU A 209 -13.97 -20.44 11.71
C LEU A 209 -14.01 -21.03 13.13
N PRO A 210 -13.05 -20.67 13.99
CA PRO A 210 -13.12 -21.00 15.41
C PRO A 210 -14.44 -20.48 16.02
N SER A 211 -14.99 -21.16 17.02
CA SER A 211 -16.26 -20.77 17.65
C SER A 211 -16.26 -19.34 18.19
N TRP A 212 -15.13 -18.91 18.79
CA TRP A 212 -14.95 -17.55 19.31
C TRP A 212 -14.97 -16.46 18.23
N ALA A 213 -14.82 -16.80 16.95
CA ALA A 213 -14.80 -15.82 15.87
C ALA A 213 -16.12 -15.03 15.79
N ALA A 214 -17.24 -15.69 16.07
CA ALA A 214 -18.55 -15.04 16.12
C ALA A 214 -18.60 -13.96 17.21
N ASP A 215 -18.07 -14.24 18.40
CA ASP A 215 -18.01 -13.30 19.53
C ASP A 215 -17.16 -12.07 19.19
N ALA A 216 -16.13 -12.25 18.35
CA ALA A 216 -15.31 -11.17 17.83
C ALA A 216 -15.94 -10.44 16.61
N GLY A 217 -17.13 -10.84 16.14
CA GLY A 217 -17.76 -10.28 14.94
C GLY A 217 -16.96 -10.59 13.65
N ILE A 218 -16.34 -11.75 13.58
CA ILE A 218 -15.60 -12.27 12.44
C ILE A 218 -16.45 -13.34 11.76
N THR A 219 -16.81 -13.11 10.50
CA THR A 219 -17.63 -14.00 9.68
C THR A 219 -16.87 -14.64 8.52
N SER A 220 -15.59 -14.29 8.32
CA SER A 220 -14.72 -14.94 7.33
C SER A 220 -13.26 -15.02 7.77
N TRP A 221 -12.50 -15.95 7.19
CA TRP A 221 -11.04 -16.04 7.42
C TRP A 221 -10.30 -14.78 6.96
N ALA A 222 -10.77 -14.12 5.89
CA ALA A 222 -10.22 -12.85 5.44
C ALA A 222 -10.34 -11.77 6.53
N GLN A 223 -11.51 -11.68 7.17
CA GLN A 223 -11.71 -10.79 8.32
C GLN A 223 -10.82 -11.17 9.51
N ALA A 224 -10.64 -12.47 9.79
CA ALA A 224 -9.76 -12.92 10.87
C ALA A 224 -8.31 -12.44 10.66
N PHE A 225 -7.75 -12.67 9.46
CA PHE A 225 -6.38 -12.26 9.14
C PHE A 225 -6.21 -10.74 9.13
N LEU A 226 -7.16 -9.98 8.58
CA LEU A 226 -7.11 -8.52 8.60
C LEU A 226 -7.28 -7.95 10.01
N ARG A 227 -8.17 -8.51 10.84
CA ARG A 227 -8.33 -8.05 12.22
C ARG A 227 -7.08 -8.29 13.04
N PHE A 228 -6.39 -9.41 12.85
CA PHE A 228 -5.08 -9.64 13.44
C PHE A 228 -4.06 -8.57 13.00
N ALA A 229 -3.97 -8.30 11.70
CA ALA A 229 -3.06 -7.27 11.19
C ALA A 229 -3.36 -5.87 11.78
N LEU A 230 -4.65 -5.58 12.03
CA LEU A 230 -5.16 -4.33 12.58
C LEU A 230 -5.19 -4.26 14.11
N SER A 231 -4.84 -5.31 14.84
CA SER A 231 -4.86 -5.30 16.31
C SER A 231 -3.58 -4.76 16.95
N ASN A 232 -2.61 -4.34 16.13
CA ASN A 232 -1.42 -3.63 16.57
C ASN A 232 -1.61 -2.11 16.48
#